data_AF-A0A8T5TYL4-F1
#
_entry.id   AF-A0A8T5TYL4-F1
#
_cell.length_a   1.000
_cell.length_b   1.000
_cell.length_c   1.000
_cell.angle_alpha   90.00
_cell.angle_beta   90.00
_cell.angle_gamma   90.00
#
_symmetry.space_group_name_H-M   'P 1'
#
loop_
_entity.id
_entity.type
_entity.pdbx_description
1 polymer ?
#
loop_
_entity_poly.entity_id
_entity_poly.type
_entity_poly.pdbx_seq_one_letter_code
_entity_poly.pdbx_strand_id
1 'polypeptide(L)'
;MLDIILIQHVGTGLNILEYRQENTTMKTEHSDIFSGFMTAIQNITEEMNIGYVVLIATEGIKGHNCIIIPNYPINVILLVDQDDPIELWKQQGKAIAEKFLSNYGNSFNPNYVHQYQPFKSVIKEMCATHEYCD
;
A
#
# COMPACT_ATOMS: atom_id res chain seq x y z
N MET A 1 11.86 -8.67 -0.43
CA MET A 1 10.59 -9.37 -0.68
C MET A 1 9.42 -8.44 -0.37
N LEU A 2 8.33 -8.52 -1.15
CA LEU A 2 7.07 -7.84 -0.86
C LEU A 2 6.27 -8.63 0.18
N ASP A 3 5.84 -7.95 1.24
CA ASP A 3 5.00 -8.55 2.28
C ASP A 3 3.51 -8.23 2.09
N ILE A 4 3.21 -6.93 2.02
CA ILE A 4 1.85 -6.40 2.07
C ILE A 4 1.67 -5.29 1.04
N ILE A 5 0.51 -5.29 0.39
CA ILE A 5 -0.03 -4.18 -0.38
C ILE A 5 -1.34 -3.73 0.26
N LEU A 6 -1.43 -2.46 0.64
CA LEU A 6 -2.66 -1.83 1.10
C LEU A 6 -3.13 -0.83 0.06
N ILE A 7 -4.43 -0.82 -0.23
CA ILE A 7 -5.09 0.28 -0.92
C ILE A 7 -5.92 1.02 0.13
N GLN A 8 -5.56 2.27 0.38
CA GLN A 8 -6.17 3.11 1.38
C GLN A 8 -6.94 4.25 0.70
N HIS A 9 -8.13 4.57 1.17
CA HIS A 9 -8.86 5.75 0.71
C HIS A 9 -8.35 7.01 1.43
N VAL A 10 -7.96 8.04 0.68
CA VAL A 10 -7.32 9.27 1.21
C VAL A 10 -8.26 10.00 2.16
N GLY A 11 -9.54 10.16 1.80
CA GLY A 11 -10.47 10.98 2.59
C GLY A 11 -10.93 10.36 3.91
N THR A 12 -10.75 9.05 4.10
CA THR A 12 -11.20 8.35 5.32
C THR A 12 -10.08 7.64 6.07
N GLY A 13 -8.90 7.47 5.46
CA GLY A 13 -7.82 6.64 6.00
C GLY A 13 -8.12 5.14 6.01
N LEU A 14 -9.27 4.70 5.49
CA LEU A 14 -9.70 3.30 5.51
C LEU A 14 -8.92 2.48 4.49
N ASN A 15 -8.34 1.35 4.90
CA ASN A 15 -7.85 0.34 3.97
C ASN A 15 -9.05 -0.36 3.32
N ILE A 16 -9.26 -0.06 2.04
CA ILE A 16 -10.34 -0.65 1.25
C ILE A 16 -9.95 -2.01 0.66
N LEU A 17 -8.64 -2.28 0.56
CA LEU A 17 -8.10 -3.55 0.15
C LEU A 17 -6.77 -3.84 0.85
N GLU A 18 -6.56 -5.10 1.21
CA GLU A 18 -5.29 -5.60 1.70
C GLU A 18 -4.94 -6.90 0.98
N TYR A 19 -3.78 -6.92 0.34
CA TYR A 19 -3.19 -8.10 -0.28
C TYR A 19 -1.92 -8.48 0.48
N ARG A 20 -1.78 -9.77 0.79
CA ARG A 20 -0.66 -10.35 1.51
C ARG A 20 -0.04 -11.44 0.66
N GLN A 21 1.28 -11.47 0.61
CA GLN A 21 2.00 -12.59 0.04
C GLN A 21 1.85 -13.85 0.92
N GLU A 22 1.85 -15.03 0.30
CA GLU A 22 1.63 -16.30 0.99
C GLU A 22 2.71 -16.58 2.04
N ASN A 23 3.93 -16.06 1.82
CA ASN A 23 5.09 -16.26 2.68
C ASN A 23 5.34 -15.12 3.69
N THR A 24 4.45 -14.12 3.79
CA THR A 24 4.68 -12.99 4.71
C THR A 24 4.65 -13.44 6.18
N THR A 25 5.57 -12.93 6.98
CA THR A 25 5.61 -13.17 8.43
C THR A 25 4.77 -12.17 9.23
N MET A 26 4.23 -11.14 8.57
CA MET A 26 3.38 -10.13 9.19
C MET A 26 1.99 -10.70 9.50
N LYS A 27 1.46 -10.41 10.69
CA LYS A 27 0.11 -10.81 11.10
C LYS A 27 -0.94 -9.78 10.73
N THR A 28 -2.21 -10.17 10.73
CA THR A 28 -3.37 -9.30 10.42
C THR A 28 -3.45 -8.09 11.35
N GLU A 29 -3.24 -8.32 12.64
CA GLU A 29 -3.23 -7.29 13.69
C GLU A 29 -2.17 -6.18 13.47
N HIS A 30 -1.13 -6.45 12.68
CA HIS A 30 -0.12 -5.44 12.36
C HIS A 30 -0.62 -4.41 11.34
N SER A 31 -1.56 -4.77 10.46
CA SER A 31 -2.10 -3.84 9.45
C SER A 31 -2.96 -2.75 10.10
N ASP A 32 -3.71 -3.07 11.15
CA ASP A 32 -4.53 -2.09 11.87
C ASP A 32 -3.67 -1.05 12.57
N ILE A 33 -2.63 -1.51 13.29
CA ILE A 33 -1.65 -0.65 13.96
C ILE A 33 -0.98 0.28 12.94
N PHE A 34 -0.58 -0.28 11.81
CA PHE A 34 0.09 0.44 10.74
C PHE A 34 -0.81 1.50 10.10
N SER A 35 -2.09 1.21 9.93
CA SER A 35 -3.07 2.16 9.37
C SER A 35 -3.29 3.36 10.29
N GLY A 36 -3.40 3.12 11.59
CA GLY A 36 -3.48 4.18 12.59
C GLY A 36 -2.24 5.07 12.60
N PHE A 37 -1.06 4.46 12.53
CA PHE A 37 0.22 5.17 12.43
C PHE A 37 0.32 6.03 11.16
N MET A 38 -0.06 5.48 10.01
CA MET A 38 -0.04 6.20 8.73
C MET A 38 -0.98 7.41 8.74
N THR A 39 -2.18 7.25 9.30
CA THR A 39 -3.16 8.34 9.44
C THR A 39 -2.60 9.46 10.33
N ALA A 40 -1.98 9.10 11.46
CA ALA A 40 -1.38 10.08 12.36
C ALA A 40 -0.26 10.88 11.68
N ILE A 41 0.63 10.19 10.96
CA ILE A 41 1.72 10.85 10.22
C ILE A 41 1.18 11.77 9.11
N GLN A 42 0.19 11.31 8.34
CA GLN A 42 -0.43 12.11 7.29
C GLN A 42 -1.03 13.40 7.85
N ASN A 43 -1.78 13.30 8.95
CA ASN A 43 -2.36 14.46 9.63
C ASN A 43 -1.29 15.45 10.08
N ILE A 44 -0.19 14.97 10.67
CA ILE A 44 0.94 15.83 11.09
C ILE A 44 1.54 16.55 9.88
N THR A 45 1.77 15.84 8.77
CA THR A 45 2.36 16.47 7.57
C THR A 45 1.45 17.51 6.92
N GLU A 46 0.14 17.30 6.97
CA GLU A 46 -0.86 18.25 6.49
C GLU A 46 -0.91 19.49 7.40
N GLU A 47 -1.00 19.30 8.71
CA GLU A 47 -1.05 20.40 9.68
C GLU A 47 0.22 21.26 9.65
N MET A 48 1.38 20.64 9.46
CA MET A 48 2.65 21.35 9.30
C MET A 48 2.85 21.94 7.90
N ASN A 49 2.03 21.57 6.92
CA ASN A 49 2.16 21.95 5.51
C ASN A 49 3.56 21.67 4.93
N ILE A 50 4.09 20.47 5.19
CA ILE A 50 5.46 20.07 4.77
C ILE A 50 5.46 19.03 3.64
N GLY A 51 4.33 18.89 2.94
CA GLY A 51 4.15 17.91 1.88
C GLY A 51 3.51 16.62 2.40
N TYR A 52 3.91 15.48 1.85
CA TYR A 52 3.33 14.17 2.14
C TYR A 52 4.41 13.11 2.30
N VAL A 53 4.13 12.11 3.13
CA VAL A 53 5.05 11.00 3.35
C VAL A 53 4.98 10.02 2.17
N VAL A 54 6.15 9.73 1.59
CA VAL A 54 6.30 8.81 0.44
C VAL A 54 7.11 7.56 0.79
N LEU A 55 7.85 7.58 1.90
CA LEU A 55 8.71 6.50 2.34
C LEU A 55 8.90 6.56 3.86
N ILE A 56 8.75 5.41 4.53
CA ILE A 56 9.18 5.20 5.91
C ILE A 56 10.09 3.97 5.90
N ALA A 57 11.34 4.16 6.28
CA ALA A 57 12.33 3.08 6.30
C ALA A 57 12.70 2.72 7.75
N THR A 58 12.89 1.43 7.98
CA THR A 58 13.40 0.88 9.23
C THR A 58 14.63 0.02 8.93
N GLU A 59 15.62 0.04 9.82
CA GLU A 59 16.88 -0.69 9.63
C GLU A 59 17.00 -1.86 10.63
N GLY A 60 17.78 -2.88 10.26
CA GLY A 60 18.16 -4.00 11.11
C GLY A 60 17.86 -5.35 10.48
N ILE A 61 17.99 -6.44 11.25
CA ILE A 61 17.78 -7.82 10.76
C ILE A 61 16.38 -8.02 10.14
N LYS A 62 15.41 -7.19 10.54
CA LYS A 62 14.04 -7.17 10.03
C LYS A 62 13.66 -5.77 9.53
N GLY A 63 14.61 -5.05 8.94
CA GLY A 63 14.34 -3.74 8.35
C GLY A 63 13.39 -3.86 7.16
N HIS A 64 12.48 -2.91 7.04
CA HIS A 64 11.52 -2.82 5.94
C HIS A 64 11.40 -1.37 5.46
N ASN A 65 11.05 -1.24 4.18
CA ASN A 65 10.61 -0.02 3.55
C ASN A 65 9.09 -0.04 3.39
N CYS A 66 8.42 0.95 3.97
CA CYS A 66 7.05 1.32 3.66
C CYS A 66 7.06 2.39 2.56
N ILE A 67 6.62 2.03 1.37
CA ILE A 67 6.56 2.93 0.21
C ILE A 67 5.11 3.36 0.01
N ILE A 68 4.87 4.67 -0.01
CA ILE A 68 3.52 5.24 -0.12
C ILE A 68 3.38 5.97 -1.45
N ILE A 69 2.44 5.50 -2.27
CA ILE A 69 2.15 6.03 -3.60
C ILE A 69 0.80 6.74 -3.58
N PRO A 70 0.79 8.07 -3.44
CA PRO A 70 -0.45 8.84 -3.49
C PRO A 70 -0.99 8.89 -4.93
N ASN A 71 -2.25 8.54 -5.11
CA ASN A 71 -2.96 8.64 -6.38
C ASN A 71 -4.47 8.82 -6.13
N TYR A 72 -4.89 10.08 -6.00
CA TYR A 72 -6.24 10.43 -5.57
C TYR A 72 -7.35 9.69 -6.35
N PRO A 73 -8.35 9.10 -5.67
CA PRO A 73 -8.68 9.23 -4.24
C PRO A 73 -8.04 8.15 -3.32
N ILE A 74 -7.02 7.44 -3.78
CA ILE A 74 -6.37 6.36 -3.01
C ILE A 74 -4.89 6.64 -2.72
N ASN A 75 -4.36 5.91 -1.74
CA ASN A 75 -2.95 5.63 -1.60
C ASN A 75 -2.74 4.13 -1.84
N VAL A 76 -1.67 3.77 -2.56
CA VAL A 76 -1.14 2.40 -2.55
C VAL A 76 0.06 2.38 -1.62
N ILE A 77 0.01 1.54 -0.59
CA ILE A 77 1.07 1.40 0.40
C ILE A 77 1.67 0.01 0.26
N LEU A 78 2.98 -0.05 0.09
CA LEU A 78 3.74 -1.28 -0.09
C LEU A 78 4.67 -1.45 1.11
N LEU A 79 4.69 -2.65 1.70
CA LEU A 79 5.69 -3.03 2.68
C LEU A 79 6.63 -4.05 2.05
N VAL A 80 7.90 -3.70 1.96
CA VAL A 80 8.94 -4.51 1.32
C VAL A 80 10.19 -4.56 2.21
N ASP A 81 11.05 -5.56 2.02
CA ASP A 81 12.32 -5.65 2.75
C ASP A 81 13.22 -4.41 2.53
N GLN A 82 14.10 -4.13 3.49
CA GLN A 82 15.01 -2.98 3.42
C GLN A 82 15.90 -2.97 2.16
N ASP A 83 16.28 -4.16 1.66
CA ASP A 83 17.23 -4.33 0.56
C ASP A 83 16.56 -4.30 -0.82
N ASP A 84 15.23 -4.22 -0.87
CA ASP A 84 14.48 -4.22 -2.11
C ASP A 84 14.63 -2.90 -2.89
N PRO A 85 14.68 -2.94 -4.24
CA PRO A 85 14.77 -1.73 -5.05
C PRO A 85 13.53 -0.83 -4.92
N ILE A 86 13.65 0.26 -4.17
CA ILE A 86 12.54 1.19 -3.90
C ILE A 86 11.91 1.73 -5.19
N GLU A 87 12.72 2.13 -6.18
CA GLU A 87 12.20 2.72 -7.41
C GLU A 87 11.40 1.74 -8.27
N LEU A 88 11.78 0.45 -8.27
CA LEU A 88 11.01 -0.60 -8.92
C LEU A 88 9.62 -0.74 -8.27
N TRP A 89 9.60 -0.81 -6.93
CA TRP A 89 8.35 -0.92 -6.18
C TRP A 89 7.48 0.33 -6.31
N LYS A 90 8.07 1.53 -6.40
CA LYS A 90 7.30 2.75 -6.70
C LYS A 90 6.59 2.66 -8.05
N GLN A 91 7.28 2.18 -9.09
CA GLN A 91 6.68 2.00 -10.41
C GLN A 91 5.55 0.97 -10.36
N GLN A 92 5.77 -0.15 -9.67
CA GLN A 92 4.75 -1.18 -9.49
C GLN A 92 3.53 -0.65 -8.72
N GLY A 93 3.74 0.07 -7.62
CA GLY A 93 2.66 0.68 -6.84
C GLY A 93 1.84 1.69 -7.65
N LYS A 94 2.51 2.46 -8.52
CA LYS A 94 1.83 3.37 -9.46
C LYS A 94 0.97 2.60 -10.47
N ALA A 95 1.50 1.54 -11.07
CA ALA A 95 0.75 0.69 -11.98
C ALA A 95 -0.48 0.05 -11.31
N ILE A 96 -0.33 -0.42 -10.06
CA ILE A 96 -1.43 -0.96 -9.25
C ILE A 96 -2.50 0.12 -9.03
N ALA A 97 -2.10 1.34 -8.66
CA ALA A 97 -3.03 2.44 -8.42
C ALA A 97 -3.83 2.79 -9.69
N GLU A 98 -3.15 2.95 -10.83
CA GLU A 98 -3.77 3.23 -12.12
C GLU A 98 -4.75 2.11 -12.52
N LYS A 99 -4.35 0.85 -12.34
CA LYS A 99 -5.19 -0.30 -12.65
C LYS A 99 -6.43 -0.37 -11.74
N PHE A 100 -6.27 -0.06 -10.46
CA PHE A 100 -7.39 0.00 -9.51
C PHE A 100 -8.41 1.05 -9.93
N LEU A 101 -7.95 2.27 -10.19
CA LEU A 101 -8.82 3.38 -10.62
C LEU A 101 -9.44 3.15 -11.99
N SER A 102 -8.76 2.45 -12.90
CA SER A 102 -9.34 2.02 -14.17
C SER A 102 -10.50 1.03 -13.99
N ASN A 103 -10.48 0.19 -12.94
CA ASN A 103 -11.51 -0.82 -12.70
C ASN A 103 -12.70 -0.27 -11.89
N TYR A 104 -12.44 0.64 -10.95
CA TYR A 104 -13.44 1.09 -9.96
C TYR A 104 -13.78 2.58 -10.06
N GLY A 105 -13.07 3.35 -10.90
CA GLY A 105 -13.22 4.79 -11.05
C GLY A 105 -12.67 5.60 -9.87
N ASN A 106 -12.90 6.91 -9.92
CA ASN A 106 -12.45 7.86 -8.89
C ASN A 106 -13.56 8.26 -7.90
N SER A 107 -14.79 7.77 -8.11
CA SER A 107 -15.96 8.08 -7.28
C SER A 107 -16.60 6.78 -6.82
N PHE A 108 -16.04 6.21 -5.77
CA PHE A 108 -16.55 4.98 -5.15
C PHE A 108 -16.81 5.20 -3.67
N ASN A 109 -17.66 4.36 -3.08
CA ASN A 109 -17.90 4.41 -1.65
C ASN A 109 -16.86 3.53 -0.92
N PRO A 110 -15.96 4.12 -0.10
CA PRO A 110 -14.89 3.37 0.54
C PRO A 110 -15.40 2.36 1.57
N ASN A 111 -16.63 2.50 2.08
CA ASN A 111 -17.19 1.61 3.10
C ASN A 111 -17.65 0.25 2.55
N TYR A 112 -17.83 0.12 1.23
CA TYR A 112 -18.24 -1.14 0.59
C TYR A 112 -17.02 -2.01 0.22
N VAL A 113 -16.18 -2.33 1.20
CA VAL A 113 -14.86 -2.99 0.99
C VAL A 113 -14.93 -4.33 0.24
N HIS A 114 -16.07 -5.03 0.30
CA HIS A 114 -16.27 -6.30 -0.39
C HIS A 114 -16.17 -6.20 -1.92
N GLN A 115 -16.53 -5.05 -2.51
CA GLN A 115 -16.53 -4.88 -3.97
C GLN A 115 -15.12 -4.88 -4.58
N TYR A 116 -14.10 -4.60 -3.75
CA TYR A 116 -12.71 -4.52 -4.18
C TYR A 116 -11.97 -5.85 -4.04
N GLN A 117 -12.51 -6.83 -3.29
CA GLN A 117 -11.84 -8.12 -3.06
C GLN A 117 -11.41 -8.85 -4.35
N PRO A 118 -12.19 -8.85 -5.45
CA PRO A 118 -11.75 -9.45 -6.72
C PRO A 118 -10.44 -8.87 -7.27
N PHE A 119 -10.07 -7.65 -6.89
CA PHE A 119 -8.82 -7.01 -7.32
C PHE A 119 -7.57 -7.70 -6.79
N LYS A 120 -7.67 -8.52 -5.72
CA LYS A 120 -6.53 -9.30 -5.21
C LYS A 120 -5.92 -10.22 -6.27
N SER A 121 -6.75 -10.81 -7.12
CA SER A 121 -6.26 -11.65 -8.23
C SER A 121 -5.47 -10.84 -9.25
N VAL A 122 -5.89 -9.61 -9.52
CA VAL A 122 -5.18 -8.67 -10.41
C VAL A 122 -3.83 -8.30 -9.80
N ILE A 123 -3.79 -7.98 -8.50
CA ILE A 123 -2.53 -7.70 -7.80
C ILE A 123 -1.59 -8.90 -7.88
N LYS A 124 -2.09 -10.13 -7.61
CA LYS A 124 -1.30 -11.35 -7.70
C LYS A 124 -0.66 -11.53 -9.08
N GLU A 125 -1.42 -11.32 -10.15
CA GLU A 125 -0.91 -11.39 -11.53
C GLU A 125 0.14 -10.31 -11.81
N MET A 126 -0.12 -9.07 -11.39
CA MET A 126 0.80 -7.95 -11.56
C MET A 126 2.13 -8.17 -10.81
N CYS A 127 2.08 -8.79 -9.62
CA CYS A 127 3.26 -9.10 -8.83
C CYS A 127 4.05 -10.30 -9.38
N ALA A 128 3.38 -11.31 -9.97
CA ALA A 128 4.04 -12.50 -10.53
C ALA A 128 4.98 -12.22 -11.71
N THR A 129 4.89 -11.06 -12.35
CA THR A 129 5.78 -10.66 -13.45
C THR A 129 7.18 -10.23 -12.99
N HIS A 130 7.37 -10.02 -11.70
CA HIS A 130 8.61 -9.62 -11.09
C HIS A 130 9.16 -10.81 -10.30
N GLU A 131 10.39 -11.25 -10.58
CA GLU A 131 11.11 -12.38 -9.91
C GLU A 131 11.32 -12.18 -8.38
N TYR A 132 10.62 -11.22 -7.76
CA TYR A 132 10.71 -10.85 -6.35
C TYR A 132 9.57 -11.44 -5.48
N CYS A 133 8.78 -12.36 -6.05
CA CYS A 133 7.61 -12.98 -5.40
C CYS A 133 7.77 -14.48 -5.09
N ASP A 134 8.99 -15.03 -5.20
CA ASP A 134 9.29 -16.41 -4.79
C ASP A 134 9.94 -16.46 -3.40
#